data_AF-A0A923WR22-F1
#
_entry.id   AF-A0A923WR22-F1
#
_cell.length_a   1.000
_cell.length_b   1.000
_cell.length_c   1.000
_cell.angle_alpha   90.00
_cell.angle_beta   90.00
_cell.angle_gamma   90.00
#
_symmetry.space_group_name_H-M   'P 1'
#
loop_
_entity.id
_entity.type
_entity.pdbx_description
1 polymer ?
#
loop_
_entity_poly.entity_id
_entity_poly.type
_entity_poly.pdbx_seq_one_letter_code
_entity_poly.pdbx_strand_id
1 'polypeptide(L)'
;FTSQTYWSQFDVIGQVNQTYIVCQKDDKMILVDQHAAHERVAYEKLMNRWKQSHAAHEYDAKIDVQDFLFPLAIDLSVEKIEALMTVQKEMKNVGIDFEMMGPQVIGLKSSPTFIKDSVYPFVLEKMSQELLDHGGSHRLDKIIGDIFATMACHSVVRAGQSLSVEEMKQLLVEMDQFPLSSFCPHGRPVSIEFGFNEIEKKFGRIN
;
A
#
# COMPACT_ATOMS: atom_id res chain seq x y z
N PHE A 1 9.85 6.91 -20.90
CA PHE A 1 9.72 5.67 -20.11
C PHE A 1 8.64 4.83 -20.74
N THR A 2 9.01 3.74 -21.42
CA THR A 2 8.02 2.75 -21.89
C THR A 2 7.35 2.15 -20.66
N SER A 3 6.09 2.50 -20.39
CA SER A 3 5.31 1.81 -19.37
C SER A 3 5.29 0.34 -19.76
N GLN A 4 6.00 -0.49 -19.01
CA GLN A 4 6.03 -1.92 -19.25
C GLN A 4 4.66 -2.44 -18.82
N THR A 5 3.74 -2.59 -19.76
CA THR A 5 2.42 -3.12 -19.49
C THR A 5 2.57 -4.64 -19.33
N TYR A 6 2.35 -5.13 -18.12
CA TYR A 6 2.42 -6.56 -17.81
C TYR A 6 1.07 -7.05 -17.31
N TRP A 7 0.56 -6.40 -16.26
CA TRP A 7 -0.64 -6.76 -15.52
C TRP A 7 -1.91 -6.40 -16.29
N SER A 8 -1.98 -5.20 -16.89
CA SER A 8 -3.17 -4.75 -17.63
C SER A 8 -3.44 -5.53 -18.93
N GLN A 9 -2.48 -6.36 -19.36
CA GLN A 9 -2.63 -7.24 -20.51
C GLN A 9 -3.41 -8.51 -20.18
N PHE A 10 -3.72 -8.77 -18.91
CA PHE A 10 -4.42 -10.00 -18.53
C PHE A 10 -5.92 -9.88 -18.85
N ASP A 11 -6.46 -10.91 -19.48
CA ASP A 11 -7.90 -11.06 -19.68
C ASP A 11 -8.54 -11.49 -18.36
N VAL A 12 -9.25 -10.58 -17.70
CA VAL A 12 -9.97 -10.86 -16.45
C VAL A 12 -11.15 -11.77 -16.74
N ILE A 13 -11.14 -12.97 -16.12
CA ILE A 13 -12.22 -13.95 -16.21
C ILE A 13 -13.24 -13.70 -15.09
N GLY A 14 -12.77 -13.44 -13.87
CA GLY A 14 -13.64 -13.18 -12.72
C GLY A 14 -12.90 -13.29 -11.39
N GLN A 15 -13.65 -13.55 -10.32
CA GLN A 15 -13.12 -13.61 -8.96
C GLN A 15 -13.53 -14.92 -8.29
N VAL A 16 -12.63 -15.51 -7.51
CA VAL A 16 -12.87 -16.72 -6.72
C VAL A 16 -12.71 -16.40 -5.24
N ASN A 17 -13.69 -16.85 -4.45
CA ASN A 17 -13.73 -16.72 -3.00
C ASN A 17 -13.51 -15.28 -2.48
N GLN A 18 -13.89 -14.27 -3.26
CA GLN A 18 -13.67 -12.85 -2.93
C GLN A 18 -12.21 -12.51 -2.60
N THR A 19 -11.26 -13.31 -3.09
CA THR A 19 -9.84 -13.27 -2.69
C THR A 19 -8.92 -13.28 -3.88
N TYR A 20 -9.21 -14.07 -4.91
CA TYR A 20 -8.35 -14.24 -6.07
C TYR A 20 -9.04 -13.72 -7.32
N ILE A 21 -8.35 -12.86 -8.06
CA ILE A 21 -8.76 -12.50 -9.42
C ILE A 21 -8.19 -13.58 -10.35
N VAL A 22 -9.07 -14.18 -11.14
CA VAL A 22 -8.70 -15.17 -12.15
C VAL A 22 -8.55 -14.43 -13.47
N CYS A 23 -7.37 -14.54 -14.06
CA CYS A 23 -7.10 -14.01 -15.38
C CYS A 23 -6.52 -15.06 -16.32
N GLN A 24 -6.50 -14.73 -17.59
CA GLN A 24 -5.80 -15.47 -18.63
C GLN A 24 -4.82 -14.55 -19.35
N LYS A 25 -3.68 -15.12 -19.74
CA LYS A 25 -2.77 -14.51 -20.70
C LYS A 25 -2.06 -15.62 -21.47
N ASP A 26 -2.11 -15.55 -22.79
CA ASP A 26 -1.54 -16.57 -23.67
C ASP A 26 -2.02 -17.99 -23.25
N ASP A 27 -1.11 -18.95 -23.12
CA ASP A 27 -1.38 -20.34 -22.69
C ASP A 27 -1.33 -20.53 -21.17
N LYS A 28 -1.66 -19.49 -20.40
CA LYS A 28 -1.60 -19.51 -18.92
C LYS A 28 -2.87 -18.99 -18.27
N MET A 29 -3.27 -19.68 -17.20
CA MET A 29 -4.17 -19.14 -16.19
C MET A 29 -3.34 -18.45 -15.10
N ILE A 30 -3.76 -17.27 -14.67
CA ILE A 30 -3.07 -16.47 -13.67
C ILE A 30 -4.04 -16.21 -12.52
N LEU A 31 -3.61 -16.52 -11.30
CA LEU A 31 -4.33 -16.13 -10.08
C LEU A 31 -3.59 -14.96 -9.46
N VAL A 32 -4.30 -13.83 -9.32
CA VAL A 32 -3.79 -12.64 -8.63
C VAL A 32 -4.43 -12.58 -7.26
N ASP A 33 -3.62 -12.52 -6.21
CA ASP A 33 -4.10 -12.26 -4.85
C ASP A 33 -4.51 -10.79 -4.75
N GLN A 34 -5.82 -10.55 -4.65
CA GLN A 34 -6.40 -9.21 -4.59
C GLN A 34 -5.86 -8.39 -3.43
N HIS A 35 -5.66 -9.03 -2.28
CA HIS A 35 -5.18 -8.34 -1.09
C HIS A 35 -3.72 -7.95 -1.26
N ALA A 36 -2.87 -8.89 -1.68
CA ALA A 36 -1.46 -8.62 -1.95
C ALA A 36 -1.27 -7.55 -3.04
N ALA A 37 -2.12 -7.56 -4.07
CA ALA A 37 -2.11 -6.57 -5.15
C ALA A 37 -2.45 -5.17 -4.62
N HIS A 38 -3.54 -5.03 -3.85
CA HIS A 38 -3.91 -3.76 -3.26
C HIS A 38 -2.87 -3.24 -2.25
N GLU A 39 -2.30 -4.11 -1.42
CA GLU A 39 -1.21 -3.75 -0.49
C GLU A 39 -0.02 -3.20 -1.27
N ARG A 40 0.36 -3.86 -2.37
CA ARG A 40 1.48 -3.41 -3.19
C ARG A 40 1.19 -2.04 -3.80
N VAL A 41 0.02 -1.84 -4.40
CA VAL A 41 -0.35 -0.54 -4.98
C VAL A 41 -0.35 0.57 -3.92
N ALA A 42 -0.92 0.33 -2.73
CA ALA A 42 -0.95 1.31 -1.65
C ALA A 42 0.46 1.66 -1.15
N TYR A 43 1.31 0.66 -0.96
CA TYR A 43 2.70 0.84 -0.55
C TYR A 43 3.50 1.67 -1.56
N GLU A 44 3.41 1.35 -2.85
CA GLU A 44 4.17 2.05 -3.89
C GLU A 44 3.69 3.51 -4.08
N LYS A 45 2.38 3.77 -3.94
CA LYS A 45 1.83 5.12 -3.93
C LYS A 45 2.45 5.97 -2.81
N LEU A 46 2.52 5.45 -1.58
CA LEU A 46 3.14 6.12 -0.44
C LEU A 46 4.66 6.31 -0.64
N MET A 47 5.36 5.25 -1.07
CA MET A 47 6.81 5.27 -1.24
C MET A 47 7.26 6.21 -2.35
N ASN A 48 6.54 6.26 -3.48
CA ASN A 48 6.85 7.20 -4.55
C ASN A 48 6.65 8.65 -4.11
N ARG A 49 5.62 8.94 -3.30
CA ARG A 49 5.47 10.29 -2.74
C ARG A 49 6.58 10.67 -1.78
N TRP A 50 6.98 9.74 -0.91
CA TRP A 50 8.14 9.97 -0.05
C TRP A 50 9.39 10.31 -0.85
N LYS A 51 9.72 9.51 -1.87
CA LYS A 51 10.89 9.75 -2.72
C LYS A 51 10.79 11.08 -3.49
N GLN A 52 9.61 11.43 -3.98
CA GLN A 52 9.38 12.71 -4.69
C GLN A 52 9.49 13.92 -3.78
N SER A 53 9.09 13.84 -2.50
CA SER A 53 9.27 14.98 -1.59
C SER A 53 10.75 15.29 -1.30
N HIS A 54 11.63 14.31 -1.52
CA HIS A 54 13.08 14.43 -1.36
C HIS A 54 13.81 14.76 -2.68
N ALA A 55 13.22 14.45 -3.83
CA ALA A 55 13.76 14.80 -5.14
C ALA A 55 13.09 16.09 -5.63
N ALA A 56 13.86 17.16 -5.86
CA ALA A 56 13.37 18.51 -6.19
C ALA A 56 12.63 18.67 -7.53
N HIS A 57 11.98 17.63 -8.06
CA HIS A 57 11.30 17.62 -9.35
C HIS A 57 9.83 17.23 -9.18
N GLU A 58 8.96 18.20 -9.43
CA GLU A 58 7.51 18.09 -9.48
C GLU A 58 7.10 17.10 -10.58
N TYR A 59 6.80 15.87 -10.21
CA TYR A 59 5.88 15.02 -10.98
C TYR A 59 4.64 14.75 -10.14
N ASP A 60 3.49 14.92 -10.78
CA ASP A 60 2.17 15.24 -10.21
C ASP A 60 1.42 14.02 -9.61
N ALA A 61 2.14 13.19 -8.88
CA ALA A 61 1.69 12.02 -8.13
C ALA A 61 0.55 12.17 -7.08
N LYS A 62 -0.44 13.05 -7.20
CA LYS A 62 -1.36 13.41 -6.08
C LYS A 62 -1.85 12.19 -5.28
N ILE A 63 -1.43 12.12 -4.00
CA ILE A 63 -2.11 11.27 -3.02
C ILE A 63 -3.35 12.05 -2.63
N ASP A 64 -4.50 11.42 -2.82
CA ASP A 64 -5.75 11.97 -2.32
C ASP A 64 -5.70 11.96 -0.81
N VAL A 65 -5.82 13.14 -0.22
CA VAL A 65 -5.83 13.36 1.23
C VAL A 65 -7.24 13.77 1.64
N GLN A 66 -7.71 13.26 2.76
CA GLN A 66 -8.88 13.75 3.46
C GLN A 66 -8.46 14.56 4.67
N ASP A 67 -9.09 15.72 4.86
CA ASP A 67 -8.99 16.50 6.08
C ASP A 67 -10.07 16.05 7.06
N PHE A 68 -9.71 15.92 8.33
CA PHE A 68 -10.67 15.66 9.39
C PHE A 68 -11.38 16.96 9.78
N LEU A 69 -12.70 16.91 9.97
CA LEU A 69 -13.47 18.05 10.48
C LEU A 69 -13.00 18.47 11.89
N PHE A 70 -12.65 17.47 12.71
CA PHE A 70 -11.98 17.63 13.99
C PHE A 70 -10.79 16.68 14.00
N PRO A 71 -9.58 17.12 14.43
CA PRO A 71 -8.43 16.23 14.48
C PRO A 71 -8.74 14.95 15.25
N LEU A 72 -8.38 13.80 14.69
CA LEU A 72 -8.50 12.53 15.39
C LEU A 72 -7.47 12.50 16.53
N ALA A 73 -7.95 12.64 17.77
CA ALA A 73 -7.13 12.64 18.97
C ALA A 73 -6.61 11.23 19.28
N ILE A 74 -5.30 11.13 19.51
CA ILE A 74 -4.60 9.88 19.78
C ILE A 74 -3.72 10.11 21.02
N ASP A 75 -3.96 9.31 22.05
CA ASP A 75 -3.18 9.34 23.29
C ASP A 75 -1.83 8.66 23.11
N LEU A 76 -0.74 9.37 23.41
CA LEU A 76 0.64 8.90 23.34
C LEU A 76 1.45 9.45 24.52
N SER A 77 2.58 8.82 24.87
CA SER A 77 3.49 9.40 25.85
C SER A 77 4.13 10.69 25.31
N VAL A 78 4.56 11.57 26.22
CA VAL A 78 5.22 12.85 25.87
C VAL A 78 6.39 12.62 24.92
N GLU A 79 7.25 11.66 25.26
CA GLU A 79 8.44 11.29 24.48
C GLU A 79 8.10 10.85 23.05
N LYS A 80 6.99 10.12 22.88
CA LYS A 80 6.52 9.66 21.58
C LYS A 80 5.99 10.79 20.71
N ILE A 81 5.26 11.73 21.31
CA ILE A 81 4.79 12.92 20.61
C ILE A 81 6.00 13.76 20.17
N GLU A 82 6.97 13.97 21.06
CA GLU A 82 8.20 14.69 20.72
C GLU A 82 8.94 14.02 19.55
N ALA A 83 9.05 12.68 19.56
CA ALA A 83 9.64 11.93 18.45
C ALA A 83 8.88 12.13 17.14
N LEU A 84 7.55 12.04 17.13
CA LEU A 84 6.73 12.26 15.93
C LEU A 84 6.85 13.68 15.38
N MET A 85 6.95 14.69 16.27
CA MET A 85 7.14 16.08 15.85
C MET A 85 8.45 16.31 15.10
N THR A 86 9.47 15.46 15.29
CA THR A 86 10.73 15.54 14.52
C THR A 86 10.59 15.17 13.05
N VAL A 87 9.53 14.45 12.68
CA VAL A 87 9.26 13.99 11.30
C VAL A 87 7.95 14.54 10.71
N GLN A 88 7.31 15.49 11.40
CA GLN A 88 5.99 16.02 11.01
C GLN A 88 5.97 16.53 9.57
N LYS A 89 7.02 17.25 9.14
CA LYS A 89 7.10 17.85 7.80
C LYS A 89 7.16 16.77 6.73
N GLU A 90 7.95 15.74 6.96
CA GLU A 90 8.14 14.64 6.05
C GLU A 90 6.87 13.77 5.96
N MET A 91 6.18 13.56 7.09
CA MET A 91 4.89 12.87 7.12
C MET A 91 3.79 13.65 6.40
N LYS A 92 3.78 14.97 6.51
CA LYS A 92 2.84 15.83 5.78
C LYS A 92 3.00 15.69 4.27
N ASN A 93 4.22 15.50 3.76
CA ASN A 93 4.48 15.31 2.34
C ASN A 93 3.90 14.00 1.78
N VAL A 94 3.61 13.02 2.64
CA VAL A 94 2.94 11.77 2.25
C VAL A 94 1.45 11.76 2.61
N GLY A 95 0.91 12.93 2.94
CA GLY A 95 -0.52 13.13 3.22
C GLY A 95 -0.93 12.93 4.68
N ILE A 96 0.02 12.72 5.59
CA ILE A 96 -0.25 12.48 7.02
C ILE A 96 0.16 13.72 7.81
N ASP A 97 -0.80 14.58 8.14
CA ASP A 97 -0.55 15.79 8.94
C ASP A 97 -1.09 15.60 10.35
N PHE A 98 -0.30 15.95 11.35
CA PHE A 98 -0.67 15.85 12.76
C PHE A 98 -0.14 17.04 13.55
N GLU A 99 -0.80 17.37 14.65
CA GLU A 99 -0.43 18.48 15.53
C GLU A 99 -0.49 18.08 17.00
N MET A 100 0.26 18.77 17.85
CA MET A 100 0.17 18.58 19.29
C MET A 100 -1.10 19.25 19.82
N MET A 101 -1.99 18.48 20.44
CA MET A 101 -3.20 19.00 21.09
C MET A 101 -3.04 19.12 22.61
N GLY A 102 -2.07 18.43 23.19
CA GLY A 102 -1.70 18.50 24.61
C GLY A 102 -0.44 17.68 24.89
N PRO A 103 0.01 17.61 26.16
CA PRO A 103 1.26 16.92 26.51
C PRO A 103 1.27 15.43 26.17
N GLN A 104 0.11 14.78 26.16
CA GLN A 104 -0.04 13.35 25.90
C GLN A 104 -1.05 13.07 24.78
N VAL A 105 -1.40 14.09 23.99
CA VAL A 105 -2.40 13.98 22.92
C VAL A 105 -1.87 14.59 21.63
N ILE A 106 -1.83 13.77 20.58
CA ILE A 106 -1.57 14.22 19.21
C ILE A 106 -2.87 14.16 18.41
N GLY A 107 -3.13 15.18 17.59
CA GLY A 107 -4.29 15.27 16.72
C GLY A 107 -3.90 15.01 15.27
N LEU A 108 -4.46 13.97 14.64
CA LEU A 108 -4.31 13.73 13.21
C LEU A 108 -5.29 14.63 12.43
N LYS A 109 -4.76 15.54 11.62
CA LYS A 109 -5.50 16.56 10.88
C LYS A 109 -5.88 16.15 9.47
N SER A 110 -5.00 15.42 8.79
CA SER A 110 -5.24 14.95 7.44
C SER A 110 -4.58 13.61 7.21
N SER A 111 -5.14 12.80 6.32
CA SER A 111 -4.64 11.46 6.06
C SER A 111 -4.98 10.96 4.64
N PRO A 112 -4.22 10.02 4.05
CA PRO A 112 -4.57 9.46 2.74
C PRO A 112 -5.95 8.79 2.73
N THR A 113 -6.78 9.08 1.71
CA THR A 113 -8.19 8.62 1.61
C THR A 113 -8.35 7.11 1.52
N PHE A 114 -7.32 6.41 1.05
CA PHE A 114 -7.33 4.96 0.86
C PHE A 114 -6.91 4.18 2.12
N ILE A 115 -6.62 4.85 3.23
CA ILE A 115 -6.22 4.24 4.51
C ILE A 115 -7.31 4.50 5.55
N LYS A 116 -7.75 3.45 6.25
CA LYS A 116 -8.78 3.57 7.29
C LYS A 116 -8.26 4.34 8.51
N ASP A 117 -9.11 5.19 9.06
CA ASP A 117 -8.79 6.01 10.23
C ASP A 117 -8.38 5.18 11.47
N SER A 118 -8.95 3.99 11.61
CA SER A 118 -8.67 3.06 12.72
C SER A 118 -7.20 2.57 12.76
N VAL A 119 -6.45 2.76 11.69
CA VAL A 119 -5.07 2.28 11.55
C VAL A 119 -4.07 3.26 12.17
N TYR A 120 -4.38 4.56 12.17
CA TYR A 120 -3.44 5.60 12.57
C TYR A 120 -2.95 5.52 14.02
N PRO A 121 -3.78 5.20 15.03
CA PRO A 121 -3.29 5.06 16.40
C PRO A 121 -2.15 4.03 16.50
N PHE A 122 -2.31 2.87 15.87
CA PHE A 122 -1.30 1.83 15.84
C PHE A 122 -0.04 2.25 15.06
N VAL A 123 -0.23 2.90 13.91
CA VAL A 123 0.87 3.34 13.05
C VAL A 123 1.71 4.43 13.71
N LEU A 124 1.09 5.43 14.32
CA LEU A 124 1.79 6.52 15.00
C LEU A 124 2.49 6.02 16.26
N GLU A 125 1.86 5.12 17.02
CA GLU A 125 2.49 4.42 18.13
C GLU A 125 3.76 3.67 17.68
N LYS A 126 3.65 2.81 16.66
CA LYS A 126 4.79 2.06 16.12
C LYS A 126 5.88 2.98 15.56
N MET A 127 5.50 3.99 14.79
CA MET A 127 6.45 4.97 14.22
C MET A 127 7.21 5.70 15.33
N SER A 128 6.50 6.19 16.35
CA SER A 128 7.12 6.89 17.46
C SER A 128 8.12 6.00 18.21
N GLN A 129 7.78 4.72 18.42
CA GLN A 129 8.68 3.76 19.04
C GLN A 129 9.92 3.50 18.19
N GLU A 130 9.75 3.30 16.88
CA GLU A 130 10.88 3.10 15.97
C GLU A 130 11.80 4.33 15.91
N LEU A 131 11.25 5.55 15.97
CA LEU A 131 12.05 6.78 16.03
C LEU A 131 12.86 6.88 17.32
N LEU A 132 12.24 6.57 18.47
CA LEU A 132 12.89 6.56 19.78
C LEU A 132 14.01 5.53 19.86
N ASP A 133 13.76 4.31 19.38
CA ASP A 133 14.72 3.22 19.49
C ASP A 133 15.98 3.43 18.63
N HIS A 134 15.89 4.26 17.58
CA HIS A 134 16.80 4.17 16.45
C HIS A 134 17.47 5.47 16.00
N GLY A 135 17.05 6.63 16.50
CA GLY A 135 17.75 7.92 16.43
C GLY A 135 18.42 8.30 15.08
N GLY A 136 17.76 9.14 14.27
CA GLY A 136 18.42 10.03 13.30
C GLY A 136 18.83 9.47 11.91
N SER A 137 18.20 10.07 10.88
CA SER A 137 18.46 10.15 9.42
C SER A 137 18.85 8.93 8.58
N HIS A 138 19.79 8.06 8.96
CA HIS A 138 20.18 6.92 8.10
C HIS A 138 19.23 5.71 8.16
N ARG A 139 18.26 5.76 9.09
CA ARG A 139 17.22 4.74 9.25
C ARG A 139 15.83 5.22 8.84
N LEU A 140 15.68 6.51 8.50
CA LEU A 140 14.37 7.09 8.27
C LEU A 140 13.69 6.47 7.06
N ASP A 141 14.37 6.31 5.93
CA ASP A 141 13.80 5.66 4.74
C ASP A 141 13.33 4.22 5.02
N LYS A 142 14.07 3.49 5.87
CA LYS A 142 13.69 2.12 6.27
C LYS A 142 12.47 2.13 7.18
N ILE A 143 12.49 2.96 8.22
CA ILE A 143 11.36 3.14 9.16
C ILE A 143 10.11 3.54 8.38
N ILE A 144 10.24 4.49 7.46
CA ILE A 144 9.15 4.95 6.60
C ILE A 144 8.66 3.82 5.69
N GLY A 145 9.55 3.03 5.09
CA GLY A 145 9.19 1.83 4.35
C GLY A 145 8.41 0.82 5.18
N ASP A 146 8.89 0.50 6.39
CA ASP A 146 8.25 -0.46 7.29
C ASP A 146 6.88 0.05 7.78
N ILE A 147 6.76 1.36 8.01
CA ILE A 147 5.49 2.00 8.36
C ILE A 147 4.53 2.02 7.18
N PHE A 148 4.96 2.36 5.96
CA PHE A 148 4.08 2.32 4.80
C PHE A 148 3.64 0.91 4.45
N ALA A 149 4.49 -0.10 4.65
CA ALA A 149 4.10 -1.50 4.53
C ALA A 149 3.01 -1.85 5.55
N THR A 150 3.18 -1.41 6.80
CA THR A 150 2.19 -1.58 7.87
C THR A 150 0.86 -0.90 7.51
N MET A 151 0.92 0.36 7.06
CA MET A 151 -0.25 1.10 6.62
C MET A 151 -0.97 0.40 5.46
N ALA A 152 -0.21 -0.04 4.45
CA ALA A 152 -0.74 -0.73 3.29
C ALA A 152 -1.45 -2.04 3.65
N CYS A 153 -0.91 -2.82 4.59
CA CYS A 153 -1.58 -4.03 5.10
C CYS A 153 -2.95 -3.73 5.71
N HIS A 154 -3.05 -2.63 6.44
CA HIS A 154 -4.26 -2.28 7.18
C HIS A 154 -5.20 -1.35 6.40
N SER A 155 -4.74 -0.79 5.28
CA SER A 155 -5.49 0.14 4.43
C SER A 155 -6.48 -0.54 3.51
N VAL A 156 -6.23 -1.79 3.12
CA VAL A 156 -7.04 -2.47 2.09
C VAL A 156 -8.37 -2.91 2.67
N VAL A 157 -9.33 -2.00 2.62
CA VAL A 157 -10.77 -2.20 2.91
C VAL A 157 -11.36 -3.36 2.10
N ARG A 158 -10.70 -3.76 1.02
CA ARG A 158 -11.20 -4.69 0.01
C ARG A 158 -10.81 -6.15 0.21
N ALA A 159 -10.11 -6.51 1.29
CA ALA A 159 -9.88 -7.93 1.59
C ALA A 159 -11.22 -8.64 1.84
N GLY A 160 -11.57 -9.63 1.02
CA GLY A 160 -12.82 -10.35 1.12
C GLY A 160 -14.05 -9.61 0.58
N GLN A 161 -13.86 -8.55 -0.23
CA GLN A 161 -14.96 -7.90 -0.95
C GLN A 161 -15.05 -8.41 -2.39
N SER A 162 -16.29 -8.54 -2.88
CA SER A 162 -16.52 -8.75 -4.31
C SER A 162 -16.06 -7.54 -5.10
N LEU A 163 -15.31 -7.77 -6.18
CA LEU A 163 -14.95 -6.71 -7.14
C LEU A 163 -15.80 -6.85 -8.40
N SER A 164 -16.13 -5.74 -9.04
CA SER A 164 -16.60 -5.76 -10.43
C SER A 164 -15.45 -6.09 -11.38
N VAL A 165 -15.77 -6.53 -12.60
CA VAL A 165 -14.73 -6.80 -13.62
C VAL A 165 -13.94 -5.53 -13.93
N GLU A 166 -14.60 -4.37 -13.95
CA GLU A 166 -13.97 -3.06 -14.12
C GLU A 166 -13.01 -2.74 -12.99
N GLU A 167 -13.37 -3.01 -11.73
CA GLU A 167 -12.49 -2.80 -10.58
C GLU A 167 -11.28 -3.74 -10.61
N MET A 168 -11.46 -4.99 -11.03
CA MET A 168 -10.35 -5.95 -11.22
C MET A 168 -9.39 -5.45 -12.29
N LYS A 169 -9.89 -5.02 -13.45
CA LYS A 169 -9.07 -4.46 -14.53
C LYS A 169 -8.34 -3.19 -14.08
N GLN A 170 -9.04 -2.32 -13.36
CA GLN A 170 -8.44 -1.09 -12.84
C GLN A 170 -7.29 -1.38 -11.88
N LEU A 171 -7.44 -2.38 -10.99
CA LEU A 171 -6.35 -2.81 -10.12
C LEU A 171 -5.12 -3.26 -10.92
N LEU A 172 -5.31 -4.06 -11.97
CA LEU A 172 -4.20 -4.50 -12.83
C LEU A 172 -3.53 -3.33 -13.56
N VAL A 173 -4.29 -2.31 -13.98
CA VAL A 173 -3.72 -1.07 -14.54
C VAL A 173 -2.91 -0.30 -13.49
N GLU A 174 -3.38 -0.21 -12.25
CA GLU A 174 -2.62 0.41 -11.16
C GLU A 174 -1.31 -0.34 -10.88
N MET A 175 -1.32 -1.67 -10.97
CA MET A 175 -0.12 -2.49 -10.79
C MET A 175 0.95 -2.25 -11.85
N ASP A 176 0.57 -1.91 -13.09
CA ASP A 176 1.51 -1.57 -14.16
C ASP A 176 2.27 -0.25 -13.92
N GLN A 177 1.80 0.59 -13.00
CA GLN A 177 2.57 1.76 -12.56
C GLN A 177 3.81 1.35 -11.77
N PHE A 178 3.87 0.10 -11.28
CA PHE A 178 4.92 -0.42 -10.40
C PHE A 178 5.42 -1.82 -10.86
N PRO A 179 5.97 -1.94 -12.08
CA PRO A 179 6.14 -3.23 -12.77
C PRO A 179 7.20 -4.16 -12.16
N LEU A 180 8.06 -3.68 -11.26
CA LEU A 180 9.17 -4.46 -10.68
C LEU A 180 8.79 -5.30 -9.45
N SER A 181 7.52 -5.29 -9.04
CA SER A 181 7.13 -5.88 -7.76
C SER A 181 6.18 -7.07 -7.88
N SER A 182 6.74 -8.26 -8.02
CA SER A 182 5.98 -9.53 -8.00
C SER A 182 5.59 -10.01 -6.59
N PHE A 183 6.01 -9.30 -5.53
CA PHE A 183 5.71 -9.64 -4.14
C PHE A 183 4.97 -8.49 -3.44
N CYS A 184 4.18 -8.74 -2.41
CA CYS A 184 3.66 -7.71 -1.52
C CYS A 184 4.80 -7.17 -0.60
N PRO A 185 4.59 -6.06 0.12
CA PRO A 185 5.62 -5.50 1.01
C PRO A 185 6.16 -6.47 2.06
N HIS A 186 5.40 -7.52 2.39
CA HIS A 186 5.76 -8.58 3.34
C HIS A 186 6.31 -9.86 2.68
N GLY A 187 6.54 -9.84 1.37
CA GLY A 187 7.21 -10.94 0.66
C GLY A 187 6.31 -12.07 0.16
N ARG A 188 4.97 -11.93 0.20
CA ARG A 188 4.06 -12.91 -0.44
C ARG A 188 3.97 -12.64 -1.94
N PRO A 189 3.92 -13.65 -2.82
CA PRO A 189 3.74 -13.41 -4.26
C PRO A 189 2.38 -12.75 -4.52
N VAL A 190 2.34 -11.76 -5.41
CA VAL A 190 1.09 -11.08 -5.79
C VAL A 190 0.30 -11.89 -6.82
N SER A 191 0.98 -12.71 -7.61
CA SER A 191 0.35 -13.63 -8.54
C SER A 191 1.08 -14.96 -8.65
N ILE A 192 0.34 -15.97 -9.07
CA ILE A 192 0.85 -17.28 -9.44
C ILE A 192 0.30 -17.66 -10.82
N GLU A 193 1.12 -18.36 -11.61
CA GLU A 193 0.79 -18.73 -12.99
C GLU A 193 0.73 -20.25 -13.15
N PHE A 194 -0.26 -20.72 -13.89
CA PHE A 194 -0.45 -22.11 -14.25
C PHE A 194 -0.48 -22.22 -15.77
N GLY A 195 0.51 -22.92 -16.35
CA GLY A 195 0.49 -23.23 -17.78
C GLY A 195 -0.64 -24.22 -18.09
N PHE A 196 -1.35 -24.03 -19.20
CA PHE A 196 -2.42 -24.94 -19.59
C PHE A 196 -1.93 -26.37 -19.81
N ASN A 197 -0.69 -26.59 -20.25
CA ASN A 197 -0.09 -27.92 -20.29
C ASN A 197 -0.10 -28.62 -18.91
N GLU A 198 0.12 -27.90 -17.81
CA GLU A 198 0.07 -28.48 -16.46
C GLU A 198 -1.37 -28.86 -16.09
N ILE A 199 -2.32 -27.98 -16.42
CA ILE A 199 -3.75 -28.21 -16.17
C ILE A 199 -4.24 -29.41 -17.00
N GLU A 200 -3.90 -29.47 -18.28
CA GLU A 200 -4.26 -30.56 -19.19
C GLU A 200 -3.70 -31.91 -18.75
N LYS A 201 -2.47 -31.94 -18.22
CA LYS A 201 -1.91 -33.12 -17.56
C LYS A 201 -2.73 -33.57 -16.35
N LYS A 202 -3.21 -32.64 -15.51
CA LYS A 202 -4.08 -32.98 -14.36
C LYS A 202 -5.43 -33.56 -14.78
N PHE A 203 -5.91 -33.20 -15.97
CA PHE A 203 -7.11 -33.80 -16.59
C PHE A 203 -6.80 -35.06 -17.41
N GLY A 204 -5.55 -35.52 -17.49
CA GLY A 204 -5.16 -36.69 -18.29
C GLY A 204 -5.31 -36.49 -19.81
N ARG A 205 -5.33 -35.25 -20.29
CA ARG A 205 -5.46 -34.94 -21.73
C ARG A 205 -4.12 -35.05 -22.49
N ILE A 206 -3.02 -34.97 -21.75
CA ILE A 206 -1.65 -35.09 -22.26
C ILE A 206 -0.90 -36.03 -21.30
N ASN A 207 -0.15 -36.97 -21.87
CA ASN A 207 0.71 -37.90 -21.13
C ASN A 207 2.10 -37.30 -20.86
#